data_AF-A0A967YFL2-F1
#
_entry.id   AF-A0A967YFL2-F1
#
_cell.length_a   1.000
_cell.length_b   1.000
_cell.length_c   1.000
_cell.angle_alpha   90.00
_cell.angle_beta   90.00
_cell.angle_gamma   90.00
#
_symmetry.space_group_name_H-M   'P 1'
#
loop_
_entity.id
_entity.type
_entity.pdbx_description
1 polymer ?
#
loop_
_entity_poly.entity_id
_entity_poly.type
_entity_poly.pdbx_seq_one_letter_code
_entity_poly.pdbx_strand_id
1 'polypeptide(L)' 'DQSARGFLAAGINPKDKVALWARNTPEWLLSFFGLIQIGAIAVPIDPNATQENLF' A
#
# COMPACT_ATOMS: atom_id res chain seq x y z
N ASP A 1 -3.63 2.54 -15.51
CA ASP A 1 -3.45 3.10 -14.17
C ASP A 1 -2.02 3.55 -13.94
N GLN A 2 -1.80 4.79 -13.51
CA GLN A 2 -0.45 5.35 -13.32
C GLN A 2 0.23 4.74 -12.08
N SER A 3 -0.52 4.60 -10.97
CA SER A 3 -0.04 4.05 -9.71
C SER A 3 0.41 2.59 -9.86
N ALA A 4 -0.42 1.74 -10.49
CA ALA A 4 -0.10 0.32 -10.74
C ALA A 4 1.20 0.14 -11.53
N ARG A 5 1.39 0.91 -12.61
CA ARG A 5 2.64 0.89 -13.39
C ARG A 5 3.82 1.41 -12.57
N GLY A 6 3.61 2.42 -11.74
CA GLY A 6 4.63 2.94 -10.82
C GLY A 6 5.11 1.87 -9.84
N PHE A 7 4.20 1.09 -9.26
CA PHE A 7 4.55 0.02 -8.31
C PHE A 7 5.34 -1.11 -8.97
N LEU A 8 4.94 -1.55 -10.18
CA LEU A 8 5.71 -2.54 -10.94
C LEU A 8 7.11 -2.01 -11.29
N ALA A 9 7.22 -0.74 -11.71
CA ALA A 9 8.51 -0.12 -12.01
C ALA A 9 9.40 0.04 -10.76
N ALA A 10 8.79 0.17 -9.57
CA ALA A 10 9.47 0.18 -8.29
C ALA A 10 9.84 -1.24 -7.79
N GLY A 11 9.52 -2.29 -8.55
CA GLY A 11 9.86 -3.67 -8.22
C GLY A 11 8.88 -4.38 -7.28
N ILE A 12 7.70 -3.82 -7.06
CA ILE A 12 6.62 -4.49 -6.31
C ILE A 12 5.93 -5.48 -7.25
N ASN A 13 5.89 -6.74 -6.83
CA ASN A 13 5.37 -7.85 -7.61
C ASN A 13 4.03 -8.36 -7.06
N PRO A 14 3.27 -9.12 -7.87
CA PRO A 14 2.11 -9.83 -7.36
C PRO A 14 2.48 -10.69 -6.14
N LYS A 15 1.59 -10.71 -5.14
CA LYS A 15 1.72 -11.39 -3.84
C LYS A 15 2.70 -10.76 -2.84
N ASP A 16 3.42 -9.70 -3.21
CA ASP A 16 4.21 -8.96 -2.23
C ASP A 16 3.29 -8.32 -1.20
N LYS A 17 3.68 -8.40 0.07
CA LYS A 17 2.99 -7.71 1.17
C LYS A 17 3.57 -6.31 1.31
N VAL A 18 2.73 -5.30 1.11
CA VAL A 18 3.16 -3.90 1.12
C VAL A 18 2.45 -3.17 2.24
N ALA A 19 3.22 -2.74 3.23
CA ALA A 19 2.75 -1.87 4.31
C ALA A 19 2.32 -0.53 3.74
N LEU A 20 1.10 -0.09 4.07
CA LEU A 20 0.53 1.16 3.60
C LEU A 20 0.24 2.05 4.80
N TRP A 21 1.24 2.86 5.15
CA TRP A 21 1.25 3.73 6.32
C TRP A 21 1.16 5.19 5.89
N ALA A 22 -0.05 5.74 5.92
CA ALA A 22 -0.33 7.11 5.52
C ALA A 22 -1.65 7.61 6.15
N ARG A 23 -1.82 8.93 6.22
CA ARG A 23 -3.07 9.57 6.63
C ARG A 23 -4.17 9.34 5.59
N ASN A 24 -5.43 9.50 6.01
CA ASN A 24 -6.59 9.45 5.12
C ASN A 24 -6.53 10.58 4.07
N THR A 25 -5.97 10.25 2.92
CA THR A 25 -5.64 11.16 1.82
C THR A 25 -5.99 10.49 0.49
N PRO A 26 -6.25 11.25 -0.59
CA PRO A 26 -6.48 10.66 -1.91
C PRO A 26 -5.34 9.74 -2.37
N GLU A 27 -4.10 10.09 -2.06
CA GLU A 27 -2.90 9.32 -2.38
C GLU A 27 -2.90 7.93 -1.71
N TRP A 28 -3.45 7.83 -0.49
CA TRP A 28 -3.64 6.56 0.20
C TRP A 28 -4.55 5.64 -0.63
N LEU A 29 -5.67 6.17 -1.12
CA LEU A 29 -6.65 5.41 -1.90
C LEU A 29 -6.08 5.00 -3.27
N LEU A 30 -5.37 5.90 -3.95
CA LEU A 30 -4.67 5.63 -5.20
C LEU A 30 -3.61 4.54 -5.03
N SER A 31 -2.90 4.56 -3.90
CA SER A 31 -1.88 3.56 -3.58
C SER A 31 -2.52 2.20 -3.28
N PHE A 32 -3.59 2.17 -2.49
CA PHE A 32 -4.32 0.95 -2.17
C PHE A 32 -4.85 0.24 -3.42
N PHE A 33 -5.56 0.97 -4.30
CA PHE A 33 -6.08 0.38 -5.53
C PHE A 33 -4.97 0.02 -6.52
N GLY A 34 -3.92 0.84 -6.63
CA GLY A 34 -2.79 0.52 -7.49
C GLY A 34 -2.07 -0.77 -7.10
N LEU A 35 -1.92 -1.03 -5.79
CA LEU A 35 -1.33 -2.28 -5.29
C LEU A 35 -2.24 -3.49 -5.55
N ILE A 36 -3.54 -3.37 -5.26
CA ILE A 36 -4.51 -4.44 -5.52
C ILE A 36 -4.56 -4.79 -7.01
N GLN A 37 -4.50 -3.77 -7.88
CA GLN A 37 -4.54 -3.96 -9.32
C GLN A 37 -3.37 -4.79 -9.86
N ILE A 38 -2.18 -4.67 -9.26
CA ILE A 38 -1.00 -5.48 -9.65
C ILE A 38 -0.97 -6.84 -8.95
N GLY A 39 -1.97 -7.16 -8.12
CA GLY A 39 -2.04 -8.41 -7.37
C GLY A 39 -1.16 -8.42 -6.12
N ALA A 40 -0.67 -7.27 -5.66
CA ALA A 40 0.02 -7.15 -4.37
C ALA A 40 -1.00 -7.17 -3.21
N ILE A 41 -0.51 -7.48 -2.00
CA ILE A 41 -1.30 -7.51 -0.77
C ILE A 41 -1.03 -6.19 -0.05
N ALA A 42 -1.97 -5.24 -0.14
CA ALA A 42 -1.91 -4.02 0.65
C ALA A 42 -2.19 -4.34 2.13
N VAL A 43 -1.32 -3.89 3.02
CA VAL A 43 -1.44 -4.03 4.48
C VAL A 43 -1.61 -2.64 5.09
N PRO A 44 -2.84 -2.16 5.28
CA PRO A 44 -3.11 -0.88 5.93
C PRO A 44 -2.55 -0.83 7.36
N ILE A 45 -1.84 0.24 7.68
CA ILE A 45 -1.36 0.50 9.05
C ILE A 45 -1.95 1.84 9.49
N ASP A 46 -2.63 1.84 10.64
CA ASP A 46 -3.10 3.10 11.24
C ASP A 46 -1.89 4.00 11.52
N PRO A 47 -1.84 5.23 10.96
CA PRO A 47 -0.75 6.16 11.21
C PRO A 47 -0.60 6.56 12.68
N ASN A 48 -1.62 6.36 13.51
CA ASN A 48 -1.61 6.64 14.94
C ASN A 48 -1.31 5.41 15.80
N ALA A 49 -1.04 4.24 15.19
CA ALA A 49 -0.71 3.04 15.94
C ALA A 49 0.58 3.23 16.75
N THR A 50 0.53 2.86 18.03
CA THR A 50 1.70 2.77 18.90
C THR A 50 2.41 1.42 18.70
N GLN A 51 3.68 1.31 19.13
CA GLN A 51 4.47 0.08 19.00
C GLN A 51 3.81 -1.14 19.68
N GLU A 52 3.04 -0.92 20.74
CA GLU A 52 2.31 -1.98 21.46
C GLU A 52 1.15 -2.57 20.65
N ASN A 53 0.60 -1.81 19.69
CA ASN A 53 -0.56 -2.22 18.88
C ASN A 53 -0.18 -2.58 17.42
N LEU A 54 1.12 -2.64 17.11
CA LEU A 54 1.66 -2.90 15.77
C LEU A 54 1.91 -4.39 15.48
N PHE A 55 1.81 -5.26 16.50
CA PHE A 55 2.09 -6.70 16.45
C PHE A 55 0.93 -7.50 17.05
#